data_AF-A0A970P6G8-F1
#
_entry.id   AF-A0A970P6G8-F1
#
_cell.length_a   1.000
_cell.length_b   1.000
_cell.length_c   1.000
_cell.angle_alpha   90.00
_cell.angle_beta   90.00
_cell.angle_gamma   90.00
#
_symmetry.space_group_name_H-M   'P 1'
#
loop_
_entity.id
_entity.type
_entity.pdbx_description
1 polymer ?
#
loop_
_entity_poly.entity_id
_entity_poly.type
_entity_poly.pdbx_seq_one_letter_code
_entity_poly.pdbx_strand_id
1 'polypeptide(L)' 'MQKIEIIPAIDLIEGKCVRLSQGDYKKKTVYDDDP' A
#
# COMPACT_ATOMS: atom_id res chain seq x y z
N MET A 1 6.77 -17.46 24.45
CA MET A 1 7.14 -16.50 23.37
C MET A 1 5.85 -15.88 22.86
N GLN A 2 5.77 -14.55 22.79
CA GLN A 2 4.64 -13.90 22.10
C GLN A 2 4.77 -14.16 20.59
N LYS A 3 3.63 -14.42 19.94
CA LYS A 3 3.56 -14.68 18.49
C LYS A 3 3.58 -13.33 17.77
N ILE A 4 4.44 -13.18 16.76
CA ILE A 4 4.42 -12.00 15.89
C ILE A 4 3.13 -12.06 15.08
N GLU A 5 2.32 -11.00 15.17
CA GLU A 5 1.14 -10.81 14.35
C GLU A 5 1.52 -10.01 13.09
N ILE A 6 1.16 -10.54 11.93
CA ILE A 6 1.40 -9.88 10.64
C ILE A 6 0.11 -9.22 10.21
N ILE A 7 0.15 -7.90 10.06
CA ILE A 7 -0.98 -7.10 9.60
C ILE A 7 -0.67 -6.62 8.17
N PRO A 8 -1.29 -7.20 7.13
CA PRO A 8 -1.12 -6.71 5.77
C PRO A 8 -1.75 -5.33 5.61
N ALA A 9 -1.17 -4.50 4.74
CA ALA A 9 -1.66 -3.16 4.46
C ALA A 9 -1.51 -2.82 2.97
N ILE A 10 -2.48 -2.08 2.44
CA ILE A 10 -2.50 -1.52 1.09
C ILE A 10 -2.87 -0.04 1.17
N ASP A 11 -2.36 0.75 0.22
CA ASP A 11 -2.75 2.14 0.06
C ASP A 11 -3.70 2.25 -1.13
N LEU A 12 -4.77 3.03 -1.00
CA LEU A 12 -5.73 3.29 -2.07
C LEU A 12 -5.74 4.76 -2.44
N ILE A 13 -5.58 5.05 -3.72
CA ILE A 13 -5.74 6.40 -4.29
C ILE A 13 -6.63 6.27 -5.53
N GLU A 14 -7.75 6.98 -5.53
CA GLU A 14 -8.74 6.97 -6.64
C GLU A 14 -9.23 5.54 -7.01
N GLY A 15 -9.35 4.67 -6.00
CA GLY A 15 -9.79 3.28 -6.18
C GLY A 15 -8.70 2.31 -6.63
N LYS A 16 -7.47 2.78 -6.89
CA LYS A 16 -6.34 1.95 -7.33
C LYS A 16 -5.45 1.54 -6.17
N CYS A 17 -4.94 0.32 -6.20
CA CYS A 17 -3.91 -0.16 -5.29
C CYS A 17 -2.56 0.49 -5.63
N VAL A 18 -1.99 1.19 -4.67
CA VAL A 18 -0.75 1.96 -4.86
C VAL A 18 0.25 1.73 -3.74
N ARG A 19 1.50 2.15 -3.98
CA ARG A 19 2.52 2.35 -2.94
C ARG A 19 3.26 3.64 -3.19
N LEU A 20 3.45 4.44 -2.13
CA LEU A 20 4.27 5.64 -2.17
C LEU A 20 5.68 5.35 -1.66
N SER A 21 6.70 5.82 -2.36
CA SER A 21 8.07 5.80 -1.83
C SER A 21 8.23 6.87 -0.76
N GLN A 22 8.48 6.47 0.49
CA GLN A 22 8.62 7.38 1.63
C GLN A 22 7.44 8.35 1.82
N GLY A 23 6.23 7.96 1.40
CA GLY A 23 5.03 8.81 1.47
C GLY A 23 4.94 9.90 0.39
N ASP A 24 5.86 9.93 -0.59
CA ASP A 24 5.84 10.90 -1.68
C ASP A 24 4.82 10.51 -2.76
N TYR A 25 3.73 11.28 -2.84
CA TYR A 25 2.67 11.12 -3.83
C TYR A 25 3.16 11.24 -5.28
N LYS A 26 4.26 11.96 -5.52
CA LYS A 26 4.86 12.08 -6.86
C LYS A 26 5.62 10.82 -7.26
N LYS A 27 6.03 10.00 -6.28
CA LYS A 27 6.75 8.73 -6.47
C LYS A 27 5.84 7.56 -6.12
N LYS A 28 4.65 7.54 -6.73
CA LYS A 28 3.68 6.45 -6.61
C LYS A 28 3.91 5.35 -7.64
N THR A 29 3.84 4.11 -7.20
CA THR A 29 3.71 2.93 -8.06
C THR A 29 2.26 2.47 -8.01
N VAL A 30 1.62 2.30 -9.17
CA VAL A 30 0.26 1.75 -9.30
C VAL A 30 0.41 0.27 -9.64
N TYR A 31 -0.28 -0.60 -8.91
CA TYR A 31 -0.22 -2.06 -9.11
C TYR A 31 -1.42 -2.59 -9.87
N ASP A 32 -2.64 -2.29 -9.40
CA ASP A 32 -3.88 -2.78 -10.00
C ASP A 32 -5.06 -1.82 -9.70
N ASP A 33 -6.12 -1.95 -10.49
CA ASP A 33 -7.35 -1.15 -10.42
C ASP A 33 -8.47 -1.86 -9.61
N ASP A 34 -8.28 -3.14 -9.25
CA ASP A 34 -9.15 -3.91 -8.35
C ASP A 34 -8.40 -4.25 -7.03
N PRO A 35 -8.74 -3.59 -5.90
CA PRO A 35 -7.95 -3.61 -4.67
C PRO A 35 -8.16 -4.80 -3.72
#